data_AF-A0AAJ2UP85-F1
#
_entry.id   AF-A0AAJ2UP85-F1
#
_cell.length_a   1.000
_cell.length_b   1.000
_cell.length_c   1.000
_cell.angle_alpha   90.00
_cell.angle_beta   90.00
_cell.angle_gamma   90.00
#
_symmetry.space_group_name_H-M   'P 1'
#
loop_
_entity.id
_entity.type
_entity.pdbx_description
1 polymer ?
#
loop_
_entity_poly.entity_id
_entity_poly.type
_entity_poly.pdbx_seq_one_letter_code
_entity_poly.pdbx_strand_id
1 'polypeptide(L)'
;MVSVDGRCPAAHPEDPTPCVGPVAVTVLDTTGAGAEGCEHHAARLLASLDRGRVYALPTAPAGAAIRVFKAAAGIRPFCWVDGPRTEPSQLSEIENRARHGH
;
A
#
# COMPACT_ATOMS: atom_id res chain seq x y z
N MET A 1 -5.74 2.94 18.69
CA MET A 1 -7.12 2.44 18.83
C MET A 1 -7.39 1.53 17.64
N VAL A 2 -7.73 0.27 17.88
CA VAL A 2 -8.06 -0.69 16.82
C VAL A 2 -9.51 -0.39 16.38
N SER A 3 -9.75 -0.15 15.08
CA SER A 3 -11.11 0.06 14.56
C SER A 3 -11.97 -1.19 14.74
N VAL A 4 -13.28 -0.97 14.86
CA VAL A 4 -14.32 -1.92 15.32
C VAL A 4 -14.43 -3.22 14.50
N ASP A 5 -13.80 -3.30 13.32
CA ASP A 5 -13.74 -4.50 12.46
C ASP A 5 -12.46 -5.34 12.61
N GLY A 6 -11.54 -5.00 13.53
CA GLY A 6 -10.26 -5.70 13.67
C GLY A 6 -9.29 -5.49 12.50
N ARG A 7 -9.66 -4.66 11.51
CA ARG A 7 -8.83 -4.27 10.37
C ARG A 7 -8.14 -2.93 10.62
N CYS A 8 -6.93 -2.75 10.10
CA CYS A 8 -6.20 -1.49 10.22
C CYS A 8 -6.79 -0.41 9.30
N PRO A 9 -6.66 0.89 9.63
CA PRO A 9 -7.20 1.98 8.82
C PRO A 9 -6.76 2.00 7.35
N ALA A 10 -5.55 1.53 7.03
CA ALA A 10 -5.07 1.43 5.64
C ALA A 10 -5.72 0.30 4.83
N ALA A 11 -6.50 -0.58 5.45
CA ALA A 11 -7.16 -1.68 4.76
C ALA A 11 -8.36 -1.15 3.97
N HIS A 12 -8.30 -1.25 2.64
CA HIS A 12 -9.41 -0.83 1.80
C HIS A 12 -10.67 -1.64 2.13
N PRO A 13 -11.88 -1.03 2.16
CA PRO A 13 -13.12 -1.74 2.49
C PRO A 13 -13.36 -2.98 1.62
N GLU A 14 -13.01 -2.91 0.33
CA GLU A 14 -13.17 -4.02 -0.62
C GLU A 14 -11.99 -5.00 -0.66
N ASP A 15 -10.86 -4.71 0.00
CA ASP A 15 -9.78 -5.69 0.10
C ASP A 15 -10.24 -6.80 1.05
N PRO A 16 -10.38 -8.08 0.63
CA PRO A 16 -10.88 -9.14 1.50
C PRO A 16 -9.81 -9.69 2.46
N THR A 17 -8.54 -9.27 2.32
CA THR A 17 -7.44 -9.88 3.05
C THR A 17 -7.38 -9.41 4.51
N PRO A 18 -7.05 -10.33 5.45
CA PRO A 18 -6.86 -9.98 6.85
C PRO A 18 -5.58 -9.15 7.03
N CYS A 19 -5.48 -8.43 8.14
CA CYS A 19 -4.26 -7.72 8.49
C CYS A 19 -3.14 -8.72 8.81
N VAL A 20 -1.90 -8.34 8.50
CA VAL A 20 -0.71 -9.12 8.83
C VAL A 20 0.15 -8.29 9.77
N GLY A 21 0.13 -8.66 11.05
CA GLY A 21 0.87 -7.96 12.10
C GLY A 21 0.22 -6.65 12.56
N PRO A 22 0.91 -5.91 13.44
CA PRO A 22 0.39 -4.67 14.01
C PRO A 22 0.41 -3.52 13.00
N VAL A 23 -0.28 -2.44 13.35
CA VAL A 23 -0.11 -1.14 12.68
C VAL A 23 1.32 -0.67 12.89
N ALA A 24 2.02 -0.36 11.80
CA ALA A 24 3.46 -0.08 11.81
C ALA A 24 3.86 1.15 10.99
N VAL A 25 3.03 1.60 10.06
CA VAL A 25 3.37 2.72 9.17
C VAL A 25 2.18 3.63 8.94
N THR A 26 2.45 4.88 8.57
CA THR A 26 1.48 5.82 8.02
C THR A 26 1.75 6.01 6.54
N VAL A 27 0.71 5.88 5.72
CA VAL A 27 0.75 6.20 4.29
C VAL A 27 0.02 7.51 4.06
N LEU A 28 0.66 8.44 3.35
CA LEU A 28 0.12 9.75 3.01
C LEU A 28 0.02 9.92 1.50
N ASP A 29 -1.04 10.58 1.05
CA ASP A 29 -1.15 11.09 -0.31
C ASP A 29 -0.36 12.40 -0.51
N THR A 30 -0.54 13.02 -1.68
CA THR A 30 0.11 14.27 -2.06
C THR A 30 -0.42 15.49 -1.30
N THR A 31 -1.65 15.43 -0.80
CA THR A 31 -2.29 16.48 0.00
C THR A 31 -1.95 16.36 1.50
N GLY A 32 -1.41 15.21 1.90
CA GLY A 32 -1.08 14.89 3.29
C GLY A 32 -2.20 14.19 4.05
N ALA A 33 -3.31 13.84 3.39
CA ALA A 33 -4.29 12.92 3.95
C ALA A 33 -3.74 11.50 3.94
N GLY A 34 -4.12 10.68 4.91
CA GLY A 34 -3.53 9.35 5.01
C GLY A 34 -4.12 8.46 6.09
N ALA A 35 -3.60 7.25 6.14
CA ALA A 35 -4.06 6.20 7.04
C ALA A 35 -2.88 5.42 7.62
N GLU A 36 -3.01 5.02 8.88
CA GLU A 36 -2.08 4.09 9.52
C GLU A 36 -2.43 2.64 9.15
N GLY A 37 -1.42 1.82 8.91
CA GLY A 37 -1.59 0.45 8.42
C GLY A 37 -0.58 -0.53 8.95
N CYS A 38 -0.96 -1.82 8.93
CA CYS A 38 0.01 -2.90 8.95
C CYS A 38 0.83 -2.88 7.64
N GLU A 39 2.01 -3.51 7.62
CA GLU A 39 2.88 -3.48 6.43
C GLU A 39 2.19 -4.01 5.17
N HIS A 40 1.30 -5.01 5.32
CA HIS A 40 0.55 -5.61 4.22
C HIS A 40 -0.44 -4.63 3.56
N HIS A 41 -1.37 -4.07 4.33
CA HIS A 41 -2.37 -3.14 3.79
C HIS A 41 -1.77 -1.78 3.44
N ALA A 42 -0.75 -1.33 4.16
CA ALA A 42 -0.04 -0.11 3.80
C ALA A 42 0.67 -0.22 2.45
N ALA A 43 1.25 -1.38 2.12
CA ALA A 43 1.85 -1.58 0.80
C ALA A 43 0.82 -1.54 -0.33
N ARG A 44 -0.36 -2.12 -0.11
CA ARG A 44 -1.48 -2.08 -1.07
C ARG A 44 -2.08 -0.69 -1.23
N LEU A 45 -2.27 0.03 -0.13
CA LEU A 45 -2.71 1.42 -0.16
C LEU A 45 -1.69 2.28 -0.91
N LEU A 46 -0.41 2.17 -0.56
CA LEU A 46 0.65 2.93 -1.23
C LEU A 46 0.69 2.67 -2.74
N ALA A 47 0.53 1.40 -3.15
CA ALA A 47 0.49 1.03 -4.57
C ALA A 47 -0.70 1.64 -5.33
N SER A 48 -1.79 1.99 -4.65
CA SER A 48 -2.96 2.63 -5.28
C SER A 48 -2.89 4.17 -5.37
N LEU A 49 -1.90 4.80 -4.72
CA LEU A 49 -1.78 6.25 -4.67
C LEU A 49 -0.82 6.76 -5.73
N ASP A 50 -1.21 7.85 -6.40
CA ASP A 50 -0.26 8.63 -7.18
C ASP A 50 0.70 9.37 -6.24
N ARG A 51 2.00 9.09 -6.38
CA ARG A 51 3.08 9.72 -5.61
C ARG A 51 2.88 9.66 -4.08
N GLY A 52 2.29 8.57 -3.60
CA GLY A 52 2.12 8.32 -2.17
C GLY A 52 3.46 8.23 -1.43
N ARG A 53 3.42 8.48 -0.13
CA ARG A 53 4.59 8.42 0.76
C ARG A 53 4.29 7.52 1.95
N VAL A 54 5.31 6.84 2.45
CA VAL A 54 5.19 5.98 3.63
C VAL A 54 6.22 6.35 4.69
N TYR A 55 5.77 6.39 5.94
CA TYR A 55 6.59 6.71 7.11
C TYR A 55 6.38 5.65 8.19
N ALA A 56 7.47 5.26 8.87
CA ALA A 56 7.37 4.32 9.98
C ALA A 56 6.82 5.01 11.23
N LEU A 57 5.96 4.31 11.98
CA LEU A 57 5.56 4.78 13.31
C LEU A 57 6.74 4.69 14.29
N PRO A 58 6.76 5.50 15.37
CA PRO A 58 7.86 5.49 16.35
C PRO A 58 8.15 4.13 16.98
N THR A 59 7.13 3.26 17.08
CA THR A 59 7.21 1.93 17.67
C THR A 59 7.41 0.81 16.65
N ALA A 60 7.50 1.16 15.36
CA ALA A 60 7.59 0.18 14.29
C ALA A 60 8.95 -0.52 14.28
N PRO A 61 9.00 -1.81 13.89
CA PRO A 61 10.28 -2.49 13.67
C PRO A 61 11.13 -1.73 12.65
N ALA A 62 12.45 -1.71 12.89
CA ALA A 62 13.40 -1.05 12.00
C ALA A 62 13.18 -1.47 10.53
N GLY A 63 13.15 -0.48 9.64
CA GLY A 63 12.97 -0.70 8.20
C GLY A 63 11.54 -1.01 7.74
N ALA A 64 10.52 -0.91 8.60
CA ALA A 64 9.12 -1.13 8.22
C ALA A 64 8.69 -0.31 6.99
N ALA A 65 8.94 1.00 6.99
CA ALA A 65 8.63 1.85 5.83
C ALA A 65 9.36 1.43 4.55
N ILE A 66 10.61 0.97 4.66
CA ILE A 66 11.39 0.51 3.50
C ILE A 66 10.81 -0.79 2.94
N ARG A 67 10.43 -1.74 3.81
CA ARG A 67 9.78 -2.99 3.37
C ARG A 67 8.46 -2.70 2.66
N VAL A 68 7.63 -1.82 3.24
CA VAL A 68 6.37 -1.39 2.63
C VAL A 68 6.59 -0.73 1.28
N PHE A 69 7.52 0.22 1.19
CA PHE A 69 7.85 0.91 -0.06
C PHE A 69 8.30 -0.07 -1.16
N LYS A 70 9.20 -1.00 -0.82
CA LYS A 70 9.67 -2.02 -1.78
C LYS A 70 8.56 -2.98 -2.20
N ALA A 71 7.69 -3.38 -1.27
CA ALA A 71 6.58 -4.26 -1.57
C ALA A 71 5.57 -3.57 -2.51
N ALA A 72 5.23 -2.31 -2.24
CA ALA A 72 4.28 -1.52 -3.03
C ALA A 72 4.68 -1.43 -4.51
N ALA A 73 5.98 -1.26 -4.81
CA ALA A 73 6.48 -1.16 -6.18
C ALA A 73 6.15 -2.38 -7.07
N GLY A 74 5.95 -3.56 -6.47
CA GLY A 74 5.56 -4.79 -7.16
C GLY A 74 4.06 -5.13 -7.08
N ILE A 75 3.27 -4.33 -6.39
CA ILE A 75 1.83 -4.54 -6.23
C ILE A 75 1.09 -3.71 -7.29
N ARG A 76 0.12 -4.31 -7.96
CA ARG A 76 -0.80 -3.57 -8.82
C ARG A 76 -1.81 -2.78 -7.98
N PRO A 77 -2.21 -1.56 -8.39
CA PRO A 77 -3.32 -0.85 -7.78
C PRO A 77 -4.57 -1.74 -7.70
N PHE A 78 -5.29 -1.67 -6.56
CA PHE A 78 -6.50 -2.45 -6.31
C PHE A 78 -6.31 -3.93 -6.68
N CYS A 79 -5.29 -4.58 -6.10
CA CYS A 79 -4.87 -5.93 -6.49
C CYS A 79 -5.91 -7.03 -6.25
N TRP A 80 -7.00 -6.73 -5.54
CA TRP A 80 -8.15 -7.60 -5.32
C TRP A 80 -9.22 -7.49 -6.42
N VAL A 81 -9.10 -6.53 -7.34
CA VAL A 81 -10.04 -6.37 -8.46
C VAL A 81 -9.60 -7.25 -9.63
N ASP A 82 -10.47 -8.16 -10.06
CA ASP A 82 -10.28 -8.97 -11.25
C ASP A 82 -10.52 -8.18 -12.54
N GLY A 83 -9.96 -8.67 -13.66
CA GLY A 83 -10.19 -8.11 -15.00
C GLY A 83 -8.92 -7.74 -15.75
N PRO A 84 -9.05 -7.39 -17.05
CA PRO A 84 -7.91 -7.02 -17.87
C PRO A 84 -7.25 -5.72 -17.37
N ARG A 85 -5.91 -5.68 -17.45
CA ARG A 85 -5.05 -4.56 -17.04
C ARG A 85 -4.33 -4.01 -18.27
N THR A 86 -4.97 -3.07 -18.96
CA THR A 86 -4.48 -2.53 -20.25
C THR A 86 -3.76 -1.20 -20.08
N GLU A 87 -4.15 -0.40 -19.09
CA GLU A 87 -3.62 0.94 -18.86
C GLU A 87 -2.45 0.97 -17.87
N PRO A 88 -1.49 1.91 -18.01
CA PRO A 88 -0.38 2.06 -17.06
C PRO A 88 -0.82 2.27 -15.60
N SER A 89 -1.95 2.96 -15.40
CA SER A 89 -2.54 3.21 -14.06
C SER A 89 -3.08 1.95 -13.38
N GLN A 90 -3.15 0.83 -14.09
CA GLN A 90 -3.65 -0.45 -13.57
C GLN A 90 -2.51 -1.43 -13.23
N LEU A 91 -1.27 -1.04 -13.52
CA LEU A 91 -0.06 -1.85 -13.39
C LEU A 91 0.78 -1.40 -12.21
N SER A 92 1.62 -2.29 -11.72
CA SER A 92 2.65 -1.94 -10.73
C SER A 92 3.74 -1.06 -11.35
N GLU A 93 4.49 -0.35 -10.49
CA GLU A 93 5.63 0.46 -10.94
C GLU A 93 6.71 -0.39 -11.65
N ILE A 94 6.97 -1.61 -11.16
CA ILE A 94 7.92 -2.52 -11.78
C ILE A 94 7.46 -2.93 -13.18
N GLU A 95 6.17 -3.23 -13.36
CA GLU A 95 5.61 -3.55 -14.68
C GLU A 95 5.68 -2.37 -15.64
N ASN A 96 5.32 -1.16 -15.17
CA ASN A 96 5.45 0.05 -15.97
C ASN A 96 6.91 0.30 -16.37
N ARG A 97 7.85 0.17 -15.45
CA ARG A 97 9.29 0.30 -15.75
C ARG A 97 9.75 -0.71 -16.79
N ALA A 98 9.31 -1.96 -16.70
CA ALA A 98 9.64 -2.98 -17.68
C ALA A 98 9.07 -2.66 -19.08
N ARG A 99 7.89 -2.03 -19.16
CA ARG A 99 7.29 -1.59 -20.43
C ARG A 99 7.97 -0.38 -21.05
N HIS A 100 8.52 0.51 -20.23
CA HIS A 100 9.20 1.73 -20.66
C HIS A 100 10.72 1.56 -20.84
N GLY A 101 11.25 0.38 -20.54
CA GLY A 101 12.67 0.07 -20.65
C GLY A 101 13.15 -0.16 -22.08
N HIS A 102 13.55 0.93 -22.72
CA HIS A 102 14.65 1.01 -23.69
C HIS A 102 15.71 1.96 -23.12
#